data_AF-A0A9D8WNW4-F1
#
_entry.id   AF-A0A9D8WNW4-F1
#
_cell.length_a   1.000
_cell.length_b   1.000
_cell.length_c   1.000
_cell.angle_alpha   90.00
_cell.angle_beta   90.00
_cell.angle_gamma   90.00
#
_symmetry.space_group_name_H-M   'P 1'
#
loop_
_entity.id
_entity.type
_entity.pdbx_description
1 polymer ?
#
loop_
_entity_poly.entity_id
_entity_poly.type
_entity_poly.pdbx_seq_one_letter_code
_entity_poly.pdbx_strand_id
1 'polypeptide(L)'
;MQSFIIEGGHMLSGTIVPQGAKNEALQVICASLLTAEKVRICNVPDILDVNNLIQLLRDMGVKVEKLGDGDYTFCADNLNLDYLGSDVFVRKCSALRGSVLMIGPLLARFGKAVVAEPGGDKIGRRRLDTHFLGFKNLGARFEFNDTRNVYEIHALPERSATGTQHSNSLKGTYMLLDEASVTGTANI
;
A
#
# COMPACT_ATOMS: atom_id res chain seq x y z
N MET A 1 29.90 -2.91 -1.78
CA MET A 1 29.32 -1.68 -2.38
C MET A 1 29.46 -1.83 -3.89
N GLN A 2 28.36 -1.81 -4.63
CA GLN A 2 28.40 -1.81 -6.09
C GLN A 2 28.63 -0.36 -6.56
N SER A 3 29.39 -0.19 -7.64
CA SER A 3 29.64 1.11 -8.26
C SER A 3 29.36 1.04 -9.76
N PHE A 4 28.87 2.15 -10.30
CA PHE A 4 28.84 2.36 -11.75
C PHE A 4 30.04 3.24 -12.11
N ILE A 5 30.84 2.80 -13.07
CA ILE A 5 31.93 3.59 -13.66
C ILE A 5 31.42 4.06 -15.01
N ILE A 6 31.32 5.38 -15.20
CA ILE A 6 30.83 6.00 -16.42
C ILE A 6 31.98 6.76 -17.06
N GLU A 7 32.32 6.40 -18.30
CA GLU A 7 33.29 7.12 -19.12
C GLU A 7 32.58 8.21 -19.94
N GLY A 8 33.12 9.43 -19.90
CA GLY A 8 32.55 10.58 -20.63
C GLY A 8 32.97 10.61 -22.11
N GLY A 9 32.40 11.55 -22.86
CA GLY A 9 32.80 11.80 -24.26
C GLY A 9 32.05 10.99 -25.32
N HIS A 10 31.10 10.15 -24.92
CA HIS A 10 30.25 9.39 -25.85
C HIS A 10 28.93 10.13 -26.13
N MET A 11 28.67 10.47 -27.39
CA MET A 11 27.38 11.01 -27.82
C MET A 11 26.35 9.89 -27.86
N LEU A 12 25.23 10.05 -27.14
CA LEU A 12 24.14 9.06 -27.14
C LEU A 12 23.36 9.12 -28.45
N SER A 13 23.05 7.95 -29.01
CA SER A 13 22.17 7.79 -30.17
C SER A 13 21.40 6.47 -30.06
N GLY A 14 20.11 6.48 -30.39
CA GLY A 14 19.25 5.30 -30.33
C GLY A 14 17.84 5.59 -29.85
N THR A 15 17.14 4.53 -29.48
CA THR A 15 15.76 4.59 -28.97
C THR A 15 15.65 3.71 -27.74
N ILE A 16 14.91 4.18 -26.74
CA ILE A 16 14.58 3.42 -25.53
C ILE A 16 13.06 3.37 -25.38
N VAL A 17 12.56 2.26 -24.87
CA VAL A 17 11.16 2.14 -24.47
C VAL A 17 11.10 2.33 -22.95
N PRO A 18 10.42 3.37 -22.44
CA PRO A 18 10.27 3.57 -21.01
C PRO A 18 9.44 2.43 -20.41
N GLN A 19 9.82 1.98 -19.22
CA GLN A 19 9.01 1.05 -18.45
C GLN A 19 7.77 1.75 -17.87
N GLY A 20 6.82 0.96 -17.36
CA GLY A 20 5.66 1.47 -16.64
C GLY A 20 6.00 2.43 -15.50
N ALA A 21 5.04 3.30 -15.19
CA ALA A 21 5.22 4.30 -14.14
C ALA A 21 5.21 3.64 -12.75
N LYS A 22 6.35 3.71 -12.03
CA LYS A 22 6.50 3.16 -10.67
C LYS A 22 5.35 3.55 -9.74
N ASN A 23 5.07 4.84 -9.64
CA ASN A 23 4.11 5.36 -8.65
C ASN A 23 2.68 4.94 -8.97
N GLU A 24 2.37 4.72 -10.25
CA GLU A 24 1.08 4.18 -10.67
C GLU A 24 0.99 2.69 -10.36
N ALA A 25 2.04 1.93 -10.71
CA ALA A 25 2.12 0.50 -10.42
C ALA A 25 1.90 0.20 -8.93
N LEU A 26 2.52 0.97 -8.02
CA LEU A 26 2.30 0.80 -6.58
C LEU A 26 0.83 1.00 -6.17
N GLN A 27 0.14 1.98 -6.76
CA GLN A 27 -1.28 2.27 -6.47
C GLN A 27 -2.20 1.17 -6.99
N VAL A 28 -2.10 0.83 -8.28
CA VAL A 28 -3.00 -0.16 -8.89
C VAL A 28 -2.78 -1.58 -8.35
N ILE A 29 -1.54 -1.92 -7.96
CA ILE A 29 -1.24 -3.18 -7.28
C ILE A 29 -1.89 -3.21 -5.89
N CYS A 30 -1.84 -2.12 -5.11
CA CYS A 30 -2.53 -2.07 -3.81
C CYS A 30 -4.06 -2.13 -3.99
N ALA A 31 -4.61 -1.49 -5.03
CA ALA A 31 -6.04 -1.50 -5.33
C ALA A 31 -6.57 -2.92 -5.63
N SER A 32 -5.72 -3.87 -6.06
CA SER A 32 -6.15 -5.27 -6.25
C SER A 32 -6.65 -5.92 -4.96
N LEU A 33 -6.31 -5.38 -3.78
CA LEU A 33 -6.82 -5.84 -2.49
C LEU A 33 -8.32 -5.55 -2.29
N LEU A 34 -8.91 -4.63 -3.07
CA LEU A 34 -10.33 -4.25 -2.95
C LEU A 34 -11.31 -5.33 -3.44
N THR A 35 -10.83 -6.36 -4.15
CA THR A 35 -11.70 -7.41 -4.71
C THR A 35 -11.13 -8.82 -4.44
N ALA A 36 -12.03 -9.80 -4.30
CA ALA A 36 -11.67 -11.22 -4.26
C ALA A 36 -11.34 -11.77 -5.65
N GLU A 37 -11.74 -11.05 -6.71
CA GLU A 37 -11.55 -11.49 -8.08
C GLU A 37 -10.11 -11.33 -8.56
N LYS A 38 -9.76 -12.06 -9.61
CA LYS A 38 -8.44 -12.01 -10.23
C LYS A 38 -8.29 -10.71 -11.02
N VAL A 39 -7.34 -9.86 -10.63
CA VAL A 39 -6.99 -8.60 -11.31
C VAL A 39 -5.72 -8.81 -12.12
N ARG A 40 -5.73 -8.50 -13.42
CA ARG A 40 -4.54 -8.51 -14.28
C ARG A 40 -4.03 -7.09 -14.48
N ILE A 41 -2.72 -6.90 -14.28
CA ILE A 41 -2.04 -5.61 -14.45
C ILE A 41 -0.87 -5.82 -15.41
N CYS A 42 -0.90 -5.08 -16.52
CA CYS A 42 0.13 -5.09 -17.54
C CYS A 42 1.04 -3.86 -17.40
N ASN A 43 2.20 -3.88 -18.06
CA ASN A 43 3.19 -2.81 -18.04
C ASN A 43 3.68 -2.46 -16.62
N VAL A 44 3.86 -3.47 -15.77
CA VAL A 44 4.45 -3.33 -14.43
C VAL A 44 5.98 -3.19 -14.56
N PRO A 45 6.61 -2.11 -14.06
CA PRO A 45 8.06 -1.94 -14.17
C PRO A 45 8.82 -2.92 -13.27
N ASP A 46 9.95 -3.43 -13.76
CA ASP A 46 10.81 -4.36 -13.01
C ASP A 46 11.84 -3.58 -12.19
N ILE A 47 11.41 -3.12 -11.02
CA ILE A 47 12.21 -2.30 -10.11
C ILE A 47 11.98 -2.73 -8.66
N LEU A 48 12.99 -2.49 -7.83
CA LEU A 48 13.05 -3.00 -6.47
C LEU A 48 11.82 -2.63 -5.62
N ASP A 49 11.36 -1.38 -5.66
CA ASP A 49 10.19 -0.93 -4.91
C ASP A 49 8.92 -1.75 -5.26
N VAL A 50 8.68 -1.99 -6.54
CA VAL A 50 7.50 -2.72 -7.03
C VAL A 50 7.63 -4.21 -6.73
N ASN A 51 8.81 -4.78 -6.91
CA ASN A 51 9.06 -6.18 -6.58
C ASN A 51 8.93 -6.45 -5.07
N ASN A 52 9.35 -5.51 -4.23
CA ASN A 52 9.15 -5.59 -2.78
C ASN A 52 7.66 -5.52 -2.40
N LEU A 53 6.86 -4.68 -3.06
CA LEU A 53 5.41 -4.64 -2.86
C LEU A 53 4.76 -5.98 -3.25
N ILE A 54 5.09 -6.50 -4.44
CA ILE A 54 4.57 -7.78 -4.92
C ILE A 54 4.91 -8.91 -3.93
N GLN A 55 6.14 -8.94 -3.42
CA GLN A 55 6.54 -9.93 -2.43
C GLN A 55 5.79 -9.76 -1.11
N LEU A 56 5.59 -8.53 -0.64
CA LEU A 56 4.81 -8.25 0.57
C LEU A 56 3.37 -8.75 0.43
N LEU A 57 2.73 -8.54 -0.73
CA LEU A 57 1.39 -9.05 -1.01
C LEU A 57 1.36 -10.59 -1.02
N ARG A 58 2.37 -11.26 -1.59
CA ARG A 58 2.49 -12.72 -1.53
C ARG A 58 2.56 -13.22 -0.10
N ASP A 59 3.37 -12.58 0.74
CA ASP A 59 3.53 -12.97 2.15
C ASP A 59 2.23 -12.77 2.95
N MET A 60 1.41 -11.79 2.56
CA MET A 60 0.05 -11.59 3.09
C MET A 60 -0.97 -12.63 2.60
N GLY A 61 -0.60 -13.51 1.67
CA GLY A 61 -1.47 -14.54 1.10
C GLY A 61 -2.14 -14.19 -0.22
N VAL A 62 -1.82 -13.04 -0.84
CA VAL A 62 -2.29 -12.73 -2.19
C VAL A 62 -1.66 -13.70 -3.18
N LYS A 63 -2.48 -14.35 -4.00
CA LYS A 63 -1.99 -15.22 -5.08
C LYS A 63 -1.50 -14.35 -6.22
N VAL A 64 -0.20 -14.39 -6.51
CA VAL A 64 0.41 -13.59 -7.56
C VAL A 64 1.09 -14.48 -8.60
N GLU A 65 0.63 -14.39 -9.85
CA GLU A 65 1.22 -15.09 -10.99
C GLU A 65 1.87 -14.07 -11.93
N LYS A 66 3.12 -14.31 -12.35
CA LYS A 66 3.79 -13.57 -13.43
C LYS A 66 3.46 -14.27 -14.74
N LEU A 67 2.72 -13.62 -15.63
CA LEU A 67 2.33 -14.16 -16.93
C LEU A 67 3.39 -13.88 -18.02
N GLY A 68 4.21 -12.85 -17.79
CA GLY A 68 5.27 -12.41 -18.70
C GLY A 68 5.97 -11.17 -18.16
N ASP A 69 6.82 -10.55 -18.95
CA ASP A 69 7.52 -9.34 -18.54
C ASP A 69 6.55 -8.17 -18.39
N GLY A 70 6.52 -7.62 -17.17
CA GLY A 70 5.58 -6.58 -16.78
C GLY A 70 4.10 -7.00 -16.75
N ASP A 71 3.77 -8.30 -16.80
CA ASP A 71 2.39 -8.79 -16.78
C ASP A 71 2.16 -9.73 -15.59
N TYR A 72 1.27 -9.30 -14.69
CA TYR A 72 0.99 -9.98 -13.44
C TYR A 72 -0.51 -10.11 -13.21
N THR A 73 -0.88 -11.17 -12.50
CA THR A 73 -2.22 -11.29 -11.92
C THR A 73 -2.15 -11.37 -10.42
N PHE A 74 -3.14 -10.77 -9.75
CA PHE A 74 -3.27 -10.68 -8.32
C PHE A 74 -4.68 -11.15 -7.93
N CYS A 75 -4.77 -12.08 -6.98
CA CYS A 75 -6.04 -12.54 -6.44
C CYS A 75 -5.99 -12.50 -4.91
N ALA A 76 -6.80 -11.62 -4.32
CA ALA A 76 -6.87 -11.35 -2.89
C ALA A 76 -8.12 -12.01 -2.29
N ASP A 77 -8.32 -13.30 -2.54
CA ASP A 77 -9.48 -14.07 -2.10
C ASP A 77 -9.35 -14.60 -0.66
N ASN A 78 -8.13 -14.88 -0.21
CA ASN A 78 -7.86 -15.45 1.11
C ASN A 78 -6.59 -14.86 1.76
N LEU A 79 -6.71 -13.67 2.35
CA LEU A 79 -5.59 -13.01 3.04
C LEU A 79 -5.36 -13.58 4.44
N ASN A 80 -4.08 -13.66 4.83
CA ASN A 80 -3.67 -13.93 6.20
C ASN A 80 -3.66 -12.61 6.99
N LEU A 81 -4.76 -12.29 7.67
CA LEU A 81 -4.86 -11.06 8.47
C LEU A 81 -3.95 -11.07 9.72
N ASP A 82 -3.62 -12.24 10.25
CA ASP A 82 -2.70 -12.37 11.38
C ASP A 82 -1.28 -11.91 11.00
N TYR A 83 -0.91 -12.06 9.73
CA TYR A 83 0.38 -11.57 9.21
C TYR A 83 0.54 -10.06 9.31
N LEU A 84 -0.56 -9.28 9.19
CA LEU A 84 -0.53 -7.81 9.36
C LEU A 84 0.01 -7.41 10.74
N GLY A 85 -0.24 -8.25 11.73
CA GLY A 85 0.25 -8.10 13.09
C GLY A 85 1.64 -8.70 13.32
N SER A 86 2.37 -9.14 12.30
CA SER A 86 3.71 -9.72 12.49
C SER A 86 4.82 -8.67 12.44
N ASP A 87 5.90 -8.88 13.19
CA ASP A 87 7.06 -7.96 13.13
C ASP A 87 7.77 -8.01 11.76
N VAL A 88 7.62 -9.10 11.03
CA VAL A 88 8.12 -9.23 9.66
C VAL A 88 7.38 -8.25 8.75
N PHE A 89 6.05 -8.21 8.82
CA PHE A 89 5.22 -7.28 8.05
C PHE A 89 5.58 -5.83 8.35
N VAL A 90 5.67 -5.48 9.65
CA VAL A 90 6.02 -4.13 10.10
C VAL A 90 7.37 -3.70 9.53
N ARG A 91 8.42 -4.54 9.67
CA ARG A 91 9.75 -4.25 9.11
C ARG A 91 9.72 -4.04 7.59
N LYS A 92 8.98 -4.88 6.86
CA LYS A 92 8.87 -4.75 5.39
C LYS A 92 8.14 -3.47 4.99
N CYS A 93 7.07 -3.10 5.71
CA CYS A 93 6.35 -1.84 5.47
C CYS A 93 7.23 -0.62 5.77
N SER A 94 8.00 -0.63 6.86
CA SER A 94 8.92 0.47 7.19
C SER A 94 10.01 0.69 6.12
N ALA A 95 10.44 -0.38 5.43
CA ALA A 95 11.42 -0.30 4.36
C ALA A 95 10.83 0.14 3.01
N LEU A 96 9.51 0.03 2.83
CA LEU A 96 8.81 0.34 1.59
C LEU A 96 7.77 1.43 1.83
N ARG A 97 8.11 2.68 1.49
CA ARG A 97 7.19 3.82 1.67
C ARG A 97 5.84 3.64 0.95
N GLY A 98 5.83 2.97 -0.20
CA GLY A 98 4.61 2.67 -0.96
C GLY A 98 3.60 1.79 -0.21
N SER A 99 4.01 1.10 0.86
CA SER A 99 3.14 0.24 1.68
C SER A 99 1.97 0.99 2.32
N VAL A 100 2.08 2.32 2.50
CA VAL A 100 0.99 3.16 3.03
C VAL A 100 -0.29 3.06 2.18
N LEU A 101 -0.15 2.82 0.87
CA LEU A 101 -1.28 2.68 -0.07
C LEU A 101 -2.11 1.41 0.16
N MET A 102 -1.62 0.45 0.96
CA MET A 102 -2.41 -0.72 1.34
C MET A 102 -3.43 -0.41 2.42
N ILE A 103 -3.27 0.69 3.18
CA ILE A 103 -4.13 1.02 4.33
C ILE A 103 -5.59 1.17 3.88
N GLY A 104 -5.85 1.94 2.82
CA GLY A 104 -7.20 2.17 2.31
C GLY A 104 -7.91 0.87 1.93
N PRO A 105 -7.36 0.06 1.01
CA PRO A 105 -7.94 -1.22 0.64
C PRO A 105 -8.14 -2.20 1.81
N LEU A 106 -7.16 -2.28 2.72
CA LEU A 106 -7.24 -3.15 3.88
C LEU A 106 -8.33 -2.72 4.87
N LEU A 107 -8.43 -1.43 5.15
CA LEU A 107 -9.49 -0.89 6.00
C LEU A 107 -10.87 -1.03 5.37
N ALA A 108 -11.01 -0.70 4.09
CA ALA A 108 -12.30 -0.74 3.41
C ALA A 108 -12.87 -2.16 3.34
N ARG A 109 -12.03 -3.16 3.03
CA ARG A 109 -12.50 -4.53 2.82
C ARG A 109 -12.41 -5.42 4.05
N PHE A 110 -11.34 -5.30 4.84
CA PHE A 110 -11.07 -6.18 5.99
C PHE A 110 -11.20 -5.48 7.33
N GLY A 111 -11.33 -4.14 7.36
CA GLY A 111 -11.62 -3.39 8.59
C GLY A 111 -10.43 -3.23 9.51
N LYS A 112 -9.25 -3.71 9.10
CA LYS A 112 -8.01 -3.64 9.87
C LYS A 112 -6.84 -3.30 8.96
N ALA A 113 -6.01 -2.37 9.39
CA ALA A 113 -4.68 -2.13 8.84
C ALA A 113 -3.68 -1.89 9.97
N VAL A 114 -2.40 -2.13 9.70
CA VAL A 114 -1.30 -1.88 10.65
C VAL A 114 -0.26 -1.03 9.96
N VAL A 115 0.21 0.00 10.66
CA VAL A 115 1.21 0.95 10.15
C VAL A 115 2.32 1.09 11.17
N ALA A 116 3.56 0.88 10.74
CA ALA A 116 4.72 1.18 11.56
C ALA A 116 4.80 2.68 11.85
N GLU A 117 5.31 3.08 13.02
CA GLU A 117 5.56 4.49 13.30
C GLU A 117 6.38 5.12 12.15
N PRO A 118 5.89 6.19 11.50
CA PRO A 118 6.59 6.81 10.38
C PRO A 118 7.89 7.47 10.87
N GLY A 119 9.03 6.96 10.39
CA GLY A 119 10.33 7.61 10.61
C GLY A 119 10.57 8.83 9.70
N GLY A 120 11.81 9.34 9.71
CA GLY A 120 12.27 10.35 8.76
C GLY A 120 12.68 9.76 7.40
N ASP A 121 12.58 10.55 6.33
CA ASP A 121 13.09 10.21 5.01
C ASP A 121 14.40 10.98 4.72
N LYS A 122 15.30 10.42 3.90
CA LYS A 122 16.57 11.08 3.52
C LYS A 122 16.35 12.41 2.79
N ILE A 123 15.16 12.60 2.21
CA ILE A 123 14.79 13.80 1.43
C ILE A 123 14.13 14.88 2.31
N GLY A 124 13.60 14.55 3.50
CA GLY A 124 12.94 15.50 4.40
C GLY A 124 11.83 14.88 5.25
N ARG A 125 11.11 15.73 6.01
CA ARG A 125 9.91 15.31 6.74
C ARG A 125 8.80 14.99 5.74
N ARG A 126 8.29 13.76 5.77
CA ARG A 126 7.19 13.33 4.90
C ARG A 126 6.06 12.78 5.75
N ARG A 127 5.22 13.70 6.23
CA ARG A 127 4.08 13.45 7.13
C ARG A 127 3.13 12.44 6.51
N LEU A 128 2.51 11.61 7.35
CA LEU A 128 1.39 10.73 6.96
C LEU A 128 0.04 11.27 7.43
N ASP A 129 0.05 12.50 7.95
CA ASP A 129 -1.09 13.13 8.63
C ASP A 129 -2.31 13.20 7.72
N THR A 130 -2.13 13.49 6.42
CA THR A 130 -3.22 13.46 5.44
C THR A 130 -3.94 12.12 5.45
N HIS A 131 -3.20 11.00 5.43
CA HIS A 131 -3.77 9.65 5.47
C HIS A 131 -4.53 9.41 6.77
N PHE A 132 -3.89 9.67 7.90
CA PHE A 132 -4.47 9.37 9.20
C PHE A 132 -5.71 10.23 9.51
N LEU A 133 -5.63 11.53 9.21
CA LEU A 133 -6.76 12.43 9.35
C LEU A 133 -7.90 12.06 8.39
N GLY A 134 -7.57 11.69 7.15
CA GLY A 134 -8.57 11.25 6.17
C GLY A 134 -9.31 9.99 6.63
N PHE A 135 -8.59 8.95 7.02
CA PHE A 135 -9.22 7.73 7.54
C PHE A 135 -10.01 7.98 8.84
N LYS A 136 -9.53 8.86 9.72
CA LYS A 136 -10.27 9.26 10.93
C LYS A 136 -11.58 9.96 10.59
N ASN A 137 -11.58 10.85 9.59
CA ASN A 137 -12.78 11.52 9.09
C ASN A 137 -13.77 10.54 8.44
N LEU A 138 -13.27 9.48 7.81
CA LEU A 138 -14.09 8.37 7.30
C LEU A 138 -14.63 7.46 8.42
N GLY A 139 -14.20 7.64 9.67
CA GLY A 139 -14.67 6.88 10.84
C GLY A 139 -13.71 5.81 11.37
N ALA A 140 -12.46 5.75 10.89
CA ALA A 140 -11.46 4.82 11.42
C ALA A 140 -10.97 5.22 12.82
N ARG A 141 -10.70 4.24 13.67
CA ARG A 141 -10.04 4.40 14.97
C ARG A 141 -8.59 3.96 14.90
N PHE A 142 -7.74 4.66 15.65
CA PHE A 142 -6.32 4.41 15.73
C PHE A 142 -5.99 4.02 17.17
N GLU A 143 -5.30 2.91 17.33
CA GLU A 143 -4.78 2.43 18.60
C GLU A 143 -3.27 2.28 18.48
N PHE A 144 -2.52 2.89 19.40
CA PHE A 144 -1.07 2.79 19.41
C PHE A 144 -0.66 1.62 20.29
N ASN A 145 0.19 0.75 19.75
CA ASN A 145 0.78 -0.36 20.49
C ASN A 145 2.21 0.02 20.91
N ASP A 146 2.39 0.44 22.15
CA ASP A 146 3.68 0.88 22.70
C ASP A 146 4.78 -0.18 22.62
N THR A 147 4.42 -1.47 22.73
CA THR A 147 5.40 -2.57 22.75
C THR A 147 6.02 -2.78 21.38
N ARG A 148 5.24 -2.57 20.32
CA ARG A 148 5.65 -2.86 18.94
C ARG A 148 5.93 -1.59 18.12
N ASN A 149 5.61 -0.43 18.69
CA ASN A 149 5.73 0.89 18.06
C ASN A 149 4.97 0.96 16.71
N VAL A 150 3.71 0.52 16.73
CA VAL A 150 2.82 0.49 15.56
C VAL A 150 1.47 1.12 15.88
N TYR A 151 0.84 1.68 14.86
CA TYR A 151 -0.57 2.07 14.89
C TYR A 151 -1.42 0.95 14.28
N GLU A 152 -2.33 0.39 15.07
CA GLU A 152 -3.41 -0.45 14.58
C GLU A 152 -4.60 0.44 14.23
N ILE A 153 -5.10 0.27 13.01
CA ILE A 153 -6.19 1.07 12.46
C ILE A 153 -7.38 0.16 12.23
N HIS A 154 -8.53 0.54 12.76
CA HIS A 154 -9.76 -0.24 12.72
C HIS A 154 -10.91 0.55 12.10
N ALA A 155 -11.61 -0.03 11.13
CA ALA A 155 -12.90 0.48 10.71
C ALA A 155 -13.96 0.11 11.76
N LEU A 156 -14.88 1.03 12.07
CA LEU A 156 -15.92 0.76 13.04
C LEU A 156 -16.94 -0.22 12.49
N PRO A 157 -17.41 -1.21 13.26
CA PRO A 157 -18.55 -2.00 12.84
C PRO A 157 -19.81 -1.12 12.78
N GLU A 158 -20.63 -1.27 11.74
CA GLU A 158 -22.01 -0.78 11.83
C GLU A 158 -22.71 -1.52 12.99
N ARG A 159 -23.50 -0.79 13.77
CA ARG A 159 -24.42 -1.42 14.73
C ARG A 159 -25.43 -2.27 13.94
N SER A 160 -25.18 -3.56 13.79
CA SER A 160 -26.19 -4.48 13.28
C SER A 160 -27.07 -4.96 14.43
N ALA A 161 -28.37 -4.69 14.35
CA ALA A 161 -29.38 -5.23 15.27
C ALA A 161 -29.66 -6.73 15.02
N THR A 162 -29.04 -7.35 14.01
CA THR A 162 -29.32 -8.73 13.58
C THR A 162 -28.02 -9.41 13.16
N GLY A 163 -27.54 -10.34 14.00
CA GLY A 163 -26.20 -10.99 13.99
C GLY A 163 -25.70 -11.65 12.71
N THR A 164 -25.54 -10.88 11.64
CA THR A 164 -24.97 -11.29 10.35
C THR A 164 -23.99 -10.21 9.91
N GLN A 165 -22.75 -10.63 9.64
CA GLN A 165 -21.55 -9.89 9.21
C GLN A 165 -21.42 -8.40 9.59
N HIS A 166 -20.36 -8.09 10.35
CA HIS A 166 -19.97 -6.71 10.67
C HIS A 166 -19.53 -6.01 9.36
N SER A 167 -20.38 -5.14 8.81
CA SER A 167 -19.95 -4.22 7.75
C SER A 167 -18.97 -3.20 8.35
N ASN A 168 -17.77 -3.15 7.78
CA ASN A 168 -16.76 -2.13 8.11
C ASN A 168 -17.29 -0.76 7.67
N SER A 169 -17.64 0.09 8.63
CA SER A 169 -18.33 1.35 8.38
C SER A 169 -17.35 2.51 8.19
N LEU A 170 -16.59 2.47 7.09
CA LEU A 170 -16.05 3.72 6.55
C LEU A 170 -17.19 4.45 5.84
N LYS A 171 -17.39 5.73 6.15
CA LYS A 171 -18.45 6.55 5.55
C LYS A 171 -17.85 7.68 4.74
N GLY A 172 -18.20 7.74 3.45
CA GLY A 172 -17.82 8.83 2.57
C GLY A 172 -18.27 10.17 3.16
N THR A 173 -17.39 11.18 3.11
CA THR A 173 -17.63 12.51 3.66
C THR A 173 -16.87 13.56 2.87
N TYR A 174 -17.26 14.82 3.02
CA TYR A 174 -16.51 15.95 2.49
C TYR A 174 -15.27 16.19 3.36
N MET A 175 -14.09 16.34 2.74
CA MET A 175 -12.85 16.63 3.42
C MET A 175 -12.07 17.74 2.71
N LEU A 176 -11.64 18.73 3.49
CA LEU A 176 -10.61 19.68 3.07
C LEU A 176 -9.26 19.09 3.44
N LEU A 177 -8.35 18.99 2.46
CA LEU A 177 -6.97 18.58 2.70
C LEU A 177 -6.12 19.84 2.90
N ASP A 178 -5.37 19.90 4.00
CA ASP A 178 -4.48 21.04 4.33
C ASP A 178 -3.37 21.25 3.29
N GLU A 179 -2.98 20.18 2.59
CA GLU A 179 -2.00 20.19 1.52
C GLU A 179 -2.42 19.26 0.37
N ALA A 180 -2.03 19.60 -0.85
CA ALA A 180 -2.21 18.73 -2.00
C ALA A 180 -1.30 17.50 -1.86
N SER A 181 -1.89 16.30 -1.81
CA SER A 181 -1.16 15.04 -1.66
C SER A 181 -1.66 14.00 -2.65
N VAL A 182 -0.80 13.62 -3.61
CA VAL A 182 -1.11 12.59 -4.62
C VAL A 182 -1.39 11.25 -3.94
N THR A 183 -0.48 10.80 -3.07
CA THR A 183 -0.65 9.53 -2.36
C THR A 183 -1.80 9.59 -1.35
N GLY A 184 -2.00 10.75 -0.70
CA GLY A 184 -3.12 10.97 0.22
C GLY A 184 -4.47 10.79 -0.46
N THR A 185 -4.68 11.48 -1.58
CA THR A 185 -5.91 11.41 -2.39
C THR A 185 -6.12 10.05 -3.06
N ALA A 186 -5.05 9.32 -3.38
CA ALA A 186 -5.17 7.96 -3.92
C ALA A 186 -5.61 6.92 -2.87
N ASN A 187 -5.37 7.19 -1.58
CA ASN A 187 -5.56 6.20 -0.50
C ASN A 187 -6.88 6.39 0.27
N ILE A 188 -7.40 7.63 0.32
CA ILE A 188 -8.60 8.04 1.06
C ILE A 188 -9.75 8.23 0.09
#